data_AF-A0A1X7UCK4-F1
#
_entry.id   AF-A0A1X7UCK4-F1
#
_cell.length_a   1.000
_cell.length_b   1.000
_cell.length_c   1.000
_cell.angle_alpha   90.00
_cell.angle_beta   90.00
_cell.angle_gamma   90.00
#
_symmetry.space_group_name_H-M   'P 1'
#
loop_
_entity.id
_entity.type
_entity.pdbx_description
1 polymer ?
#
loop_
_entity_poly.entity_id
_entity_poly.type
_entity_poly.pdbx_seq_one_letter_code
_entity_poly.pdbx_strand_id
1 'polypeptide(L)'
;MEEVSGGLGAIACTMALIFAIVSRFYKDIVQRLILYKLVTMIVFSLSQLTSFEYDDGSKVFKEFDIAILHITYSSNVVFTFWLTIILYLCIVHLTELKNFKTLELIVFITLCLAIAAYIPFAKNDPCTQIIHYVVYGTAGALYLITSVLVVNIFIVTIRRSRRHHQRQEDSEAESLLVTDNKWKILSKQLLPLVVYPIVNAVMAMVFFPLLVPYLLISSSGLITGTIVIIHLCILKCKKQRERKRMKQNKEQQEPFCIVPSDHNDVFTRETVASTNARTTYQYTCTSSLTAVTADDQLPIN
;
A
#
# COMPACT_ATOMS: atom_id res chain seq x y z
N MET A 1 19.83 24.72 11.04
CA MET A 1 19.45 23.68 10.05
C MET A 1 18.11 23.03 10.41
N GLU A 2 17.85 22.79 11.71
CA GLU A 2 16.57 22.24 12.19
C GLU A 2 15.36 23.07 11.79
N GLU A 3 15.40 24.39 11.93
CA GLU A 3 14.30 25.28 11.56
C GLU A 3 13.89 25.13 10.09
N VAL A 4 14.88 25.10 9.19
CA VAL A 4 14.67 24.93 7.75
C VAL A 4 14.10 23.54 7.46
N SER A 5 14.61 22.49 8.12
CA SER A 5 14.12 21.11 7.97
C SER A 5 12.70 20.93 8.51
N GLY A 6 12.39 21.50 9.68
CA GLY A 6 11.08 21.49 10.31
C GLY A 6 10.04 22.25 9.49
N GLY A 7 10.39 23.45 9.01
CA GLY A 7 9.55 24.24 8.10
C GLY A 7 9.23 23.50 6.81
N LEU A 8 10.25 22.99 6.11
CA LEU A 8 10.07 22.19 4.89
C LEU A 8 9.25 20.92 5.16
N GLY A 9 9.50 20.25 6.29
CA GLY A 9 8.75 19.08 6.73
C GLY A 9 7.27 19.37 6.96
N ALA A 10 6.96 20.43 7.70
CA ALA A 10 5.59 20.87 7.96
C ALA A 10 4.85 21.22 6.66
N ILE A 11 5.50 21.94 5.74
CA ILE A 11 4.93 22.28 4.43
C ILE A 11 4.66 21.01 3.63
N ALA A 12 5.65 20.11 3.51
CA ALA A 12 5.50 18.88 2.74
C ALA A 12 4.39 17.98 3.32
N CYS A 13 4.34 17.79 4.63
CA CYS A 13 3.30 17.00 5.28
C CYS A 13 1.91 17.63 5.17
N THR A 14 1.81 18.96 5.28
CA THR A 14 0.53 19.68 5.12
C THR A 14 0.00 19.55 3.69
N MET A 15 0.87 19.73 2.70
CA MET A 15 0.51 19.53 1.29
C MET A 15 0.07 18.08 1.05
N ALA A 16 0.81 17.10 1.56
CA ALA A 16 0.44 15.69 1.49
C ALA A 16 -0.94 15.42 2.11
N LEU A 17 -1.22 16.02 3.27
CA LEU A 17 -2.49 15.88 3.99
C LEU A 17 -3.65 16.47 3.19
N ILE A 18 -3.51 17.69 2.66
CA ILE A 18 -4.51 18.33 1.79
C ILE A 18 -4.82 17.43 0.59
N PHE A 19 -3.77 16.93 -0.09
CA PHE A 19 -3.96 16.02 -1.21
C PHE A 19 -4.66 14.71 -0.82
N ALA A 20 -4.34 14.14 0.34
CA ALA A 20 -4.98 12.93 0.84
C ALA A 20 -6.48 13.17 1.13
N ILE A 21 -6.83 14.28 1.77
CA ILE A 21 -8.21 14.66 2.08
C ILE A 21 -9.01 14.89 0.80
N VAL A 22 -8.50 15.74 -0.12
CA VAL A 22 -9.16 16.07 -1.39
C VAL A 22 -9.36 14.81 -2.25
N SER A 23 -8.40 13.88 -2.21
CA SER A 23 -8.49 12.62 -2.96
C SER A 23 -9.38 11.57 -2.28
N ARG A 24 -9.95 11.88 -1.09
CA ARG A 24 -10.69 10.95 -0.23
C ARG A 24 -9.89 9.67 0.09
N PHE A 25 -8.60 9.84 0.38
CA PHE A 25 -7.62 8.78 0.64
C PHE A 25 -7.66 8.35 2.11
N TYR A 26 -8.76 7.75 2.54
CA TYR A 26 -8.97 7.26 3.92
C TYR A 26 -9.91 6.06 4.00
N LYS A 27 -10.16 5.37 2.87
CA LYS A 27 -11.14 4.29 2.79
C LYS A 27 -10.63 3.01 3.46
N ASP A 28 -9.38 2.68 3.22
CA ASP A 28 -8.74 1.49 3.75
C ASP A 28 -7.97 1.78 5.05
N ILE A 29 -7.83 0.78 5.91
CA ILE A 29 -7.09 0.88 7.18
C ILE A 29 -5.66 1.42 6.99
N VAL A 30 -5.02 0.97 5.92
CA VAL A 30 -3.68 1.38 5.53
C VAL A 30 -3.62 2.88 5.21
N GLN A 31 -4.63 3.40 4.51
CA GLN A 31 -4.72 4.82 4.17
C GLN A 31 -4.97 5.66 5.42
N ARG A 32 -5.82 5.17 6.33
CA ARG A 32 -6.06 5.83 7.63
C ARG A 32 -4.78 5.89 8.48
N LEU A 33 -3.99 4.82 8.53
CA LEU A 33 -2.70 4.82 9.24
C LEU A 33 -1.70 5.80 8.64
N ILE A 34 -1.63 5.92 7.30
CA ILE A 34 -0.81 6.94 6.65
C ILE A 34 -1.29 8.35 7.01
N LEU A 35 -2.61 8.55 7.10
CA LEU A 35 -3.18 9.84 7.50
C LEU A 35 -2.82 10.19 8.95
N TYR A 36 -2.99 9.25 9.90
CA TYR A 36 -2.59 9.45 11.30
C TYR A 36 -1.12 9.76 11.41
N LYS A 37 -0.30 9.03 10.65
CA LYS A 37 1.13 9.25 10.58
C LYS A 37 1.49 10.64 10.04
N LEU A 38 0.82 11.12 8.99
CA LEU A 38 1.01 12.48 8.46
C LEU A 38 0.68 13.53 9.52
N VAL A 39 -0.43 13.36 10.25
CA VAL A 39 -0.81 14.27 11.33
C VAL A 39 0.26 14.30 12.42
N THR A 40 0.75 13.14 12.86
CA THR A 40 1.85 13.06 13.84
C THR A 40 3.11 13.76 13.33
N MET A 41 3.44 13.63 12.05
CA MET A 41 4.60 14.29 11.44
C MET A 41 4.44 15.81 11.31
N ILE A 42 3.22 16.30 11.10
CA ILE A 42 2.94 17.75 11.13
C ILE A 42 3.20 18.27 12.55
N VAL A 43 2.63 17.63 13.57
CA VAL A 43 2.84 18.04 14.98
C VAL A 43 4.33 18.00 15.31
N PHE A 44 5.03 16.92 14.95
CA PHE A 44 6.47 16.79 15.15
C PHE A 44 7.27 17.92 14.47
N SER A 45 6.96 18.24 13.21
CA SER A 45 7.66 19.28 12.45
C SER A 45 7.37 20.69 12.99
N LEU A 46 6.14 20.92 13.46
CA LEU A 46 5.76 22.17 14.15
C LEU A 46 6.46 22.30 15.50
N SER A 47 6.55 21.22 16.28
CA SER A 47 7.28 21.23 17.55
C SER A 47 8.77 21.52 17.37
N GLN A 48 9.38 21.09 16.27
CA GLN A 48 10.77 21.46 15.95
C GLN A 48 10.93 22.96 15.66
N LEU A 49 9.92 23.59 15.04
CA LEU A 49 9.93 25.04 14.81
C LEU A 49 9.78 25.80 16.12
N THR A 50 8.82 25.41 16.97
CA THR A 50 8.55 26.12 18.24
C THR A 50 9.66 25.96 19.27
N SER A 51 10.32 24.79 19.31
CA SER A 51 11.41 24.51 20.25
C SER A 51 12.61 25.46 20.11
N PHE A 52 12.78 26.10 18.94
CA PHE A 52 13.89 27.02 18.65
C PHE A 52 13.54 28.47 18.98
N GLU A 53 12.28 28.88 18.84
CA GLU A 53 11.84 30.27 19.05
C GLU A 53 11.78 30.65 20.55
N TYR A 54 11.77 29.67 21.45
CA TYR A 54 11.61 29.83 22.90
C TYR A 54 12.89 29.67 23.73
N ASP A 55 14.05 30.11 23.23
CA ASP A 55 15.30 30.03 24.02
C ASP A 55 15.34 31.02 25.22
N ASP A 56 14.37 31.96 25.30
CA ASP A 56 14.43 33.15 26.17
C ASP A 56 13.47 33.20 27.38
N GLY A 57 13.24 32.07 28.08
CA GLY A 57 13.02 32.20 29.54
C GLY A 57 11.86 31.49 30.24
N SER A 58 11.24 30.45 29.66
CA SER A 58 10.27 29.63 30.43
C SER A 58 10.60 28.13 30.41
N LYS A 59 11.17 27.66 31.52
CA LYS A 59 11.57 26.26 31.74
C LYS A 59 10.44 25.26 31.48
N VAL A 60 9.21 25.65 31.80
CA VAL A 60 8.00 24.83 31.61
C VAL A 60 7.72 24.58 30.13
N PHE A 61 7.80 25.61 29.27
CA PHE A 61 7.52 25.45 27.84
C PHE A 61 8.58 24.57 27.15
N LYS A 62 9.85 24.72 27.54
CA LYS A 62 10.94 23.86 27.05
C LYS A 62 10.74 22.39 27.39
N GLU A 63 10.26 22.08 28.61
CA GLU A 63 9.96 20.71 29.03
C GLU A 63 8.78 20.12 28.26
N PHE A 64 7.74 20.91 28.00
CA PHE A 64 6.60 20.49 27.17
C PHE A 64 6.98 20.21 25.72
N ASP A 65 7.78 21.09 25.10
CA ASP A 65 8.19 20.92 23.70
C ASP A 65 9.03 19.65 23.50
N ILE A 66 9.96 19.37 24.43
CA ILE A 66 10.74 18.13 24.43
C ILE A 66 9.81 16.91 24.57
N ALA A 67 8.84 16.96 25.49
CA ALA A 67 7.89 15.86 25.67
C ALA A 67 7.04 15.61 24.42
N ILE A 68 6.54 16.67 23.77
CA ILE A 68 5.76 16.57 22.52
C ILE A 68 6.61 15.95 21.41
N LEU A 69 7.88 16.35 21.29
CA LEU A 69 8.82 15.80 20.31
C LEU A 69 9.02 14.29 20.51
N HIS A 70 9.22 13.85 21.74
CA HIS A 70 9.38 12.42 22.06
C HIS A 70 8.10 11.61 21.84
N ILE A 71 6.95 12.14 22.25
CA ILE A 71 5.65 11.50 22.08
C ILE A 71 5.35 11.31 20.58
N THR A 72 5.56 12.35 19.78
CA THR A 72 5.31 12.32 18.34
C THR A 72 6.30 11.41 17.61
N TYR A 73 7.58 11.40 18.01
CA TYR A 73 8.56 10.45 17.51
C TYR A 73 8.20 9.00 17.84
N SER A 74 7.83 8.71 19.09
CA SER A 74 7.39 7.38 19.52
C SER A 74 6.15 6.91 18.74
N SER A 75 5.16 7.80 18.60
CA SER A 75 3.96 7.55 17.80
C SER A 75 4.31 7.19 16.35
N ASN A 76 5.28 7.90 15.75
CA ASN A 76 5.78 7.57 14.43
C ASN A 76 6.40 6.17 14.34
N VAL A 77 7.20 5.76 15.32
CA VAL A 77 7.77 4.41 15.38
C VAL A 77 6.65 3.37 15.43
N VAL A 78 5.67 3.54 16.31
CA VAL A 78 4.51 2.65 16.46
C VAL A 78 3.72 2.55 15.15
N PHE A 79 3.41 3.67 14.50
CA PHE A 79 2.71 3.65 13.20
C PHE A 79 3.53 2.95 12.12
N THR A 80 4.85 3.14 12.09
CA THR A 80 5.73 2.46 11.13
C THR A 80 5.72 0.95 11.33
N PHE A 81 5.83 0.51 12.59
CA PHE A 81 5.81 -0.90 12.96
C PHE A 81 4.50 -1.57 12.51
N TRP A 82 3.35 -0.99 12.86
CA TRP A 82 2.06 -1.52 12.47
C TRP A 82 1.83 -1.52 10.96
N LEU A 83 2.25 -0.45 10.27
CA LEU A 83 2.16 -0.37 8.81
C LEU A 83 3.00 -1.48 8.16
N THR A 84 4.16 -1.81 8.73
CA THR A 84 5.02 -2.91 8.27
C THR A 84 4.40 -4.28 8.53
N ILE A 85 3.78 -4.50 9.70
CA ILE A 85 3.03 -5.73 9.99
C ILE A 85 1.87 -5.91 9.01
N ILE A 86 1.10 -4.86 8.73
CA ILE A 86 -0.02 -4.94 7.78
C ILE A 86 0.51 -5.28 6.39
N LEU A 87 1.58 -4.62 5.95
CA LEU A 87 2.23 -4.93 4.68
C LEU A 87 2.71 -6.39 4.62
N TYR A 88 3.32 -6.88 5.69
CA TYR A 88 3.75 -8.27 5.81
C TYR A 88 2.56 -9.22 5.65
N LEU A 89 1.48 -9.01 6.39
CA LEU A 89 0.27 -9.84 6.32
C LEU A 89 -0.40 -9.76 4.94
N CYS A 90 -0.45 -8.58 4.32
CA CYS A 90 -1.01 -8.40 2.99
C CYS A 90 -0.16 -9.05 1.89
N ILE A 91 1.16 -9.00 1.96
CA ILE A 91 2.05 -9.48 0.89
C ILE A 91 2.37 -10.97 1.05
N VAL A 92 2.68 -11.38 2.27
CA VAL A 92 3.09 -12.76 2.59
C VAL A 92 1.87 -13.65 2.72
N HIS A 93 0.89 -13.25 3.53
CA HIS A 93 -0.30 -14.06 3.82
C HIS A 93 -1.50 -13.76 2.91
N LEU A 94 -1.41 -12.78 2.00
CA LEU A 94 -2.52 -12.36 1.12
C LEU A 94 -3.82 -12.05 1.88
N THR A 95 -3.70 -11.63 3.15
CA THR A 95 -4.85 -11.34 4.00
C THR A 95 -5.60 -10.13 3.46
N GLU A 96 -6.93 -10.21 3.38
CA GLU A 96 -7.75 -9.13 2.86
C GLU A 96 -7.79 -7.93 3.82
N LEU A 97 -7.73 -6.73 3.24
CA LEU A 97 -7.77 -5.46 3.98
C LEU A 97 -9.02 -5.32 4.88
N LYS A 98 -10.12 -6.00 4.56
CA LYS A 98 -11.38 -5.98 5.32
C LYS A 98 -11.27 -6.62 6.70
N ASN A 99 -10.38 -7.59 6.87
CA ASN A 99 -10.24 -8.34 8.12
C ASN A 99 -9.42 -7.59 9.19
N PHE A 100 -8.83 -6.44 8.83
CA PHE A 100 -7.97 -5.66 9.73
C PHE A 100 -8.72 -4.61 10.55
N LYS A 101 -10.06 -4.58 10.56
CA LYS A 101 -10.82 -3.66 11.43
C LYS A 101 -10.43 -3.82 12.90
N THR A 102 -10.24 -5.05 13.36
CA THR A 102 -9.78 -5.34 14.73
C THR A 102 -8.36 -4.83 14.99
N LEU A 103 -7.52 -4.79 13.95
CA LEU A 103 -6.15 -4.32 14.06
C LEU A 103 -6.08 -2.81 14.34
N GLU A 104 -7.04 -2.03 13.83
CA GLU A 104 -7.15 -0.59 14.09
C GLU A 104 -7.21 -0.30 15.60
N LEU A 105 -8.06 -1.03 16.32
CA LEU A 105 -8.18 -0.93 17.77
C LEU A 105 -6.85 -1.27 18.46
N ILE A 106 -6.17 -2.33 18.02
CA ILE A 106 -4.89 -2.75 18.59
C ILE A 106 -3.82 -1.65 18.37
N VAL A 107 -3.79 -1.03 17.19
CA VAL A 107 -2.88 0.10 16.93
C VAL A 107 -3.15 1.23 17.92
N PHE A 108 -4.41 1.63 18.11
CA PHE A 108 -4.76 2.68 19.08
C PHE A 108 -4.38 2.30 20.53
N ILE A 109 -4.64 1.07 20.95
CA ILE A 109 -4.26 0.60 22.30
C ILE A 109 -2.74 0.67 22.49
N THR A 110 -1.96 0.18 21.53
CA THR A 110 -0.48 0.24 21.61
C THR A 110 0.06 1.66 21.55
N LEU A 111 -0.60 2.56 20.80
CA LEU A 111 -0.26 3.98 20.77
C LEU A 111 -0.51 4.62 22.14
N CYS A 112 -1.67 4.38 22.75
CA CYS A 112 -1.98 4.87 24.10
C CYS A 112 -0.98 4.35 25.14
N LEU A 113 -0.59 3.07 25.06
CA LEU A 113 0.44 2.50 25.94
C LEU A 113 1.81 3.16 25.72
N ALA A 114 2.19 3.41 24.45
CA ALA A 114 3.42 4.10 24.13
C ALA A 114 3.40 5.53 24.69
N ILE A 115 2.30 6.27 24.57
CA ILE A 115 2.17 7.63 25.13
C ILE A 115 2.18 7.60 26.67
N ALA A 116 1.46 6.64 27.29
CA ALA A 116 1.40 6.49 28.74
C ALA A 116 2.77 6.20 29.35
N ALA A 117 3.61 5.44 28.64
CA ALA A 117 5.01 5.24 29.02
C ALA A 117 5.82 6.54 29.05
N TYR A 118 5.36 7.60 28.36
CA TYR A 118 5.99 8.93 28.36
C TYR A 118 5.45 9.94 29.37
N ILE A 119 4.29 9.71 29.97
CA ILE A 119 3.70 10.61 30.98
C ILE A 119 4.59 10.82 32.24
N PRO A 120 5.33 9.83 32.78
CA PRO A 120 6.11 10.04 34.01
C PRO A 120 7.38 10.90 33.83
N PHE A 121 7.70 11.36 32.62
CA PHE A 121 8.96 12.06 32.32
C PHE A 121 8.97 13.57 32.62
N ALA A 122 7.92 14.13 33.22
CA ALA A 122 7.88 15.56 33.59
C ALA A 122 8.82 15.95 34.75
N LYS A 123 9.62 15.01 35.28
CA LYS A 123 10.53 15.27 36.40
C LYS A 123 11.93 14.72 36.12
N ASN A 124 12.94 15.59 36.19
CA ASN A 124 14.36 15.26 36.04
C ASN A 124 14.91 14.57 37.30
N ASP A 125 14.50 13.33 37.55
CA ASP A 125 15.05 12.47 38.60
C ASP A 125 15.97 11.40 37.97
N PRO A 126 16.96 10.85 38.69
CA PRO A 126 17.84 9.80 38.15
C PRO A 126 17.10 8.53 37.68
N CYS A 127 15.90 8.27 38.23
CA CYS A 127 15.01 7.20 37.76
C CYS A 127 14.53 7.42 36.31
N THR A 128 14.37 8.68 35.89
CA THR A 128 13.95 9.10 34.55
C THR A 128 14.96 8.66 33.48
N GLN A 129 16.24 8.60 33.84
CA GLN A 129 17.32 8.18 32.94
C GLN A 129 17.24 6.67 32.60
N ILE A 130 16.91 5.82 33.58
CA ILE A 130 16.74 4.37 33.38
C ILE A 130 15.56 4.11 32.44
N ILE A 131 14.45 4.81 32.64
CA ILE A 131 13.26 4.64 31.80
C ILE A 131 13.52 5.17 30.38
N HIS A 132 14.33 6.24 30.21
CA HIS A 132 14.79 6.68 28.89
C HIS A 132 15.55 5.56 28.14
N TYR A 133 16.47 4.86 28.80
CA TYR A 133 17.16 3.71 28.19
C TYR A 133 16.20 2.59 27.81
N VAL A 134 15.20 2.30 28.63
CA VAL A 134 14.17 1.28 28.32
C VAL A 134 13.34 1.70 27.11
N VAL A 135 12.95 2.97 27.02
CA VAL A 135 12.11 3.48 25.93
C VAL A 135 12.91 3.57 24.62
N TYR A 136 14.14 4.05 24.64
CA TYR A 136 15.01 4.00 23.46
C TYR A 136 15.38 2.57 23.07
N GLY A 137 15.59 1.68 24.05
CA GLY A 137 15.84 0.26 23.82
C GLY A 137 14.66 -0.45 23.16
N THR A 138 13.43 -0.18 23.62
CA THR A 138 12.21 -0.72 23.02
C THR A 138 11.99 -0.16 21.62
N ALA A 139 12.21 1.14 21.38
CA ALA A 139 12.18 1.72 20.04
C ALA A 139 13.22 1.04 19.11
N GLY A 140 14.45 0.85 19.59
CA GLY A 140 15.51 0.14 18.86
C GLY A 140 15.13 -1.30 18.52
N ALA A 141 14.55 -2.04 19.47
CA ALA A 141 14.04 -3.39 19.23
C ALA A 141 12.91 -3.39 18.17
N LEU A 142 11.97 -2.45 18.23
CA LEU A 142 10.93 -2.29 17.21
C LEU A 142 11.52 -2.00 15.82
N TYR A 143 12.56 -1.18 15.73
CA TYR A 143 13.28 -0.93 14.48
C TYR A 143 13.95 -2.18 13.94
N LEU A 144 14.59 -2.98 14.78
CA LEU A 144 15.19 -4.27 14.37
C LEU A 144 14.13 -5.22 13.84
N ILE A 145 13.02 -5.40 14.56
CA ILE A 145 11.90 -6.24 14.11
C ILE A 145 11.34 -5.72 12.77
N THR A 146 11.14 -4.41 12.65
CA THR A 146 10.68 -3.77 11.42
C THR A 146 11.63 -4.03 10.26
N SER A 147 12.95 -3.93 10.48
CA SER A 147 13.97 -4.22 9.47
C SER A 147 13.91 -5.67 8.99
N VAL A 148 13.84 -6.64 9.92
CA VAL A 148 13.71 -8.07 9.59
C VAL A 148 12.42 -8.34 8.81
N LEU A 149 11.30 -7.74 9.20
CA LEU A 149 10.03 -7.85 8.47
C LEU A 149 10.13 -7.30 7.05
N VAL A 150 10.79 -6.15 6.86
CA VAL A 150 11.03 -5.56 5.54
C VAL A 150 11.86 -6.48 4.65
N VAL A 151 12.93 -7.08 5.18
CA VAL A 151 13.75 -8.06 4.46
C VAL A 151 12.91 -9.28 4.06
N ASN A 152 12.07 -9.80 4.96
CA ASN A 152 11.15 -10.90 4.65
C ASN A 152 10.15 -10.53 3.55
N ILE A 153 9.54 -9.35 3.62
CA ILE A 153 8.65 -8.83 2.57
C ILE A 153 9.39 -8.79 1.22
N PHE A 154 10.63 -8.31 1.21
CA PHE A 154 11.43 -8.20 -0.01
C PHE A 154 11.76 -9.58 -0.61
N ILE A 155 12.23 -10.52 0.21
CA ILE A 155 12.53 -11.90 -0.21
C ILE A 155 11.28 -12.56 -0.81
N VAL A 156 10.14 -12.46 -0.12
CA VAL A 156 8.88 -13.04 -0.60
C VAL A 156 8.44 -12.37 -1.90
N THR A 157 8.56 -11.05 -2.00
CA THR A 157 8.21 -10.30 -3.21
C THR A 157 9.06 -10.71 -4.41
N ILE A 158 10.39 -10.84 -4.26
CA ILE A 158 11.29 -11.30 -5.32
C ILE A 158 10.96 -12.74 -5.72
N ARG A 159 10.85 -13.66 -4.74
CA ARG A 159 10.55 -15.07 -5.02
C ARG A 159 9.24 -15.22 -5.79
N ARG A 160 8.23 -14.45 -5.41
CA ARG A 160 6.92 -14.48 -6.08
C ARG A 160 6.97 -13.84 -7.46
N SER A 161 7.72 -12.75 -7.63
CA SER A 161 7.97 -12.12 -8.92
C SER A 161 8.66 -13.08 -9.90
N ARG A 162 9.71 -13.78 -9.46
CA ARG A 162 10.41 -14.79 -10.28
C ARG A 162 9.49 -15.94 -10.70
N ARG A 163 8.70 -16.49 -9.75
CA ARG A 163 7.72 -17.55 -10.07
C ARG A 163 6.68 -17.11 -11.11
N HIS A 164 6.21 -15.86 -11.03
CA HIS A 164 5.27 -15.34 -12.03
C HIS A 164 5.92 -15.19 -13.41
N HIS A 165 7.19 -14.76 -13.47
CA HIS A 165 7.89 -14.65 -14.76
C HIS A 165 8.11 -16.03 -15.39
N GLN A 166 8.53 -17.01 -14.60
CA GLN A 166 8.78 -18.38 -15.05
C GLN A 166 7.50 -19.10 -15.52
N ARG A 167 6.35 -18.88 -14.86
CA ARG A 167 5.05 -19.44 -15.28
C ARG A 167 4.41 -18.75 -16.47
N GLN A 168 4.91 -17.59 -16.87
CA GLN A 168 4.40 -16.89 -18.06
C GLN A 168 5.01 -17.47 -19.35
N GLU A 169 6.12 -18.22 -19.24
CA GLU A 169 6.72 -18.99 -20.33
C GLU A 169 6.08 -20.38 -20.48
N ASP A 170 5.66 -20.99 -19.36
CA ASP A 170 4.96 -22.28 -19.36
C ASP A 170 3.44 -22.09 -19.43
N SER A 171 2.92 -22.02 -20.65
CA SER A 171 1.48 -22.06 -20.95
C SER A 171 0.87 -23.37 -20.43
N GLU A 172 0.25 -23.34 -19.25
CA GLU A 172 -0.99 -24.05 -18.90
C GLU A 172 -1.32 -23.90 -17.40
N ALA A 173 -2.55 -23.46 -17.09
CA ALA A 173 -3.42 -23.91 -15.99
C ALA A 173 -4.28 -22.76 -15.43
N GLU A 174 -5.56 -22.78 -15.81
CA GLU A 174 -6.63 -21.85 -15.44
C GLU A 174 -6.99 -21.81 -13.93
N SER A 175 -6.39 -22.63 -13.06
CA SER A 175 -6.80 -22.71 -11.65
C SER A 175 -6.12 -21.70 -10.70
N LEU A 176 -5.06 -21.01 -11.14
CA LEU A 176 -4.32 -20.01 -10.34
C LEU A 176 -4.61 -18.55 -10.69
N LEU A 177 -5.44 -18.32 -11.72
CA LEU A 177 -5.81 -16.97 -12.15
C LEU A 177 -6.37 -16.14 -10.99
N VAL A 178 -7.26 -16.69 -10.15
CA VAL A 178 -7.92 -15.91 -9.08
C VAL A 178 -6.93 -15.37 -8.03
N THR A 179 -5.93 -16.15 -7.61
CA THR A 179 -4.92 -15.72 -6.62
C THR A 179 -3.84 -14.82 -7.21
N ASP A 180 -3.44 -15.05 -8.47
CA ASP A 180 -2.50 -14.17 -9.16
C ASP A 180 -3.12 -12.80 -9.47
N ASN A 181 -4.40 -12.77 -9.83
CA ASN A 181 -5.17 -11.52 -9.99
C ASN A 181 -5.18 -10.73 -8.69
N LYS A 182 -5.45 -11.42 -7.57
CA LYS A 182 -5.52 -10.81 -6.24
C LYS A 182 -4.18 -10.24 -5.80
N TRP A 183 -3.09 -11.00 -5.94
CA TRP A 183 -1.74 -10.50 -5.63
C TRP A 183 -1.33 -9.34 -6.55
N LYS A 184 -1.62 -9.42 -7.85
CA LYS A 184 -1.28 -8.36 -8.82
C LYS A 184 -2.04 -7.07 -8.54
N ILE A 185 -3.28 -7.16 -8.07
CA ILE A 185 -4.06 -5.99 -7.64
C ILE A 185 -3.52 -5.44 -6.31
N LEU A 186 -3.32 -6.30 -5.31
CA LEU A 186 -2.78 -5.91 -4.00
C LEU A 186 -1.39 -5.29 -4.14
N SER A 187 -0.48 -5.94 -4.86
CA SER A 187 0.88 -5.44 -5.06
C SER A 187 0.84 -4.11 -5.79
N LYS A 188 0.03 -3.94 -6.84
CA LYS A 188 -0.10 -2.63 -7.52
C LYS A 188 -0.67 -1.51 -6.64
N GLN A 189 -1.41 -1.83 -5.58
CA GLN A 189 -1.94 -0.84 -4.65
C GLN A 189 -0.97 -0.57 -3.50
N LEU A 190 -0.32 -1.60 -2.96
CA LEU A 190 0.60 -1.52 -1.83
C LEU A 190 2.06 -1.29 -2.23
N LEU A 191 2.46 -1.45 -3.50
CA LEU A 191 3.86 -1.30 -3.95
C LEU A 191 4.46 0.04 -3.54
N PRO A 192 3.82 1.20 -3.77
CA PRO A 192 4.44 2.46 -3.40
C PRO A 192 4.34 2.72 -1.89
N LEU A 193 3.57 1.91 -1.15
CA LEU A 193 3.58 1.91 0.30
C LEU A 193 4.69 1.02 0.88
N VAL A 194 5.03 -0.10 0.24
CA VAL A 194 6.18 -0.95 0.61
C VAL A 194 7.48 -0.16 0.58
N VAL A 195 7.58 0.82 -0.34
CA VAL A 195 8.73 1.73 -0.42
C VAL A 195 8.92 2.51 0.89
N TYR A 196 7.85 2.82 1.63
CA TYR A 196 7.94 3.64 2.83
C TYR A 196 8.71 2.95 3.99
N PRO A 197 8.35 1.73 4.46
CA PRO A 197 9.17 1.02 5.44
C PRO A 197 10.56 0.66 4.92
N ILE A 198 10.71 0.43 3.61
CA ILE A 198 12.03 0.15 3.02
C ILE A 198 12.94 1.36 3.14
N VAL A 199 12.51 2.53 2.66
CA VAL A 199 13.31 3.75 2.75
C VAL A 199 13.59 4.07 4.22
N ASN A 200 12.60 3.94 5.10
CA ASN A 200 12.80 4.18 6.52
C ASN A 200 13.79 3.18 7.18
N ALA A 201 13.74 1.90 6.81
CA ALA A 201 14.67 0.88 7.32
C ALA A 201 16.08 1.07 6.76
N VAL A 202 16.22 1.41 5.47
CA VAL A 202 17.52 1.71 4.86
C VAL A 202 18.14 2.95 5.50
N MET A 203 17.36 4.02 5.65
CA MET A 203 17.81 5.22 6.35
C MET A 203 18.19 4.89 7.79
N ALA A 204 17.37 4.15 8.54
CA ALA A 204 17.72 3.71 9.87
C ALA A 204 19.04 2.91 9.89
N MET A 205 19.24 1.93 8.99
CA MET A 205 20.47 1.13 8.95
C MET A 205 21.72 1.92 8.55
N VAL A 206 21.59 2.95 7.72
CA VAL A 206 22.72 3.80 7.32
C VAL A 206 23.07 4.80 8.43
N PHE A 207 22.07 5.44 9.04
CA PHE A 207 22.28 6.52 10.00
C PHE A 207 22.48 6.03 11.45
N PHE A 208 22.00 4.84 11.80
CA PHE A 208 22.19 4.23 13.12
C PHE A 208 23.68 3.99 13.47
N PRO A 209 24.53 3.39 12.61
CA PRO A 209 25.96 3.22 12.90
C PRO A 209 26.76 4.52 12.84
N LEU A 210 26.25 5.54 12.13
CA LEU A 210 26.92 6.84 11.99
C LEU A 210 26.83 7.72 13.26
N LEU A 211 26.10 7.30 14.30
CA LEU A 211 25.92 8.09 15.55
C LEU A 211 25.37 9.50 15.31
N VAL A 212 24.72 9.74 14.16
CA VAL A 212 24.00 10.99 13.85
C VAL A 212 22.49 10.75 13.85
N PRO A 213 21.87 10.30 14.96
CA PRO A 213 20.43 10.10 15.04
C PRO A 213 19.68 11.43 14.85
N TYR A 214 20.34 12.54 15.18
CA TYR A 214 19.76 13.87 15.15
C TYR A 214 19.35 14.33 13.74
N LEU A 215 20.17 14.06 12.72
CA LEU A 215 19.84 14.39 11.32
C LEU A 215 18.65 13.57 10.80
N LEU A 216 18.59 12.30 11.20
CA LEU A 216 17.50 11.39 10.82
C LEU A 216 16.18 11.83 11.46
N ILE A 217 16.22 12.23 12.73
CA ILE A 217 15.07 12.74 13.47
C ILE A 217 14.61 14.07 12.87
N SER A 218 15.51 15.00 12.56
CA SER A 218 15.14 16.30 11.98
C SER A 218 14.57 16.19 10.56
N SER A 219 15.00 15.21 9.75
CA SER A 219 14.54 15.04 8.36
C SER A 219 13.33 14.11 8.20
N SER A 220 12.87 13.44 9.27
CA SER A 220 11.83 12.41 9.16
C SER A 220 10.48 12.96 8.65
N GLY A 221 10.14 14.20 9.00
CA GLY A 221 8.95 14.90 8.52
C GLY A 221 9.00 15.10 7.01
N LEU A 222 10.08 15.69 6.51
CA LEU A 222 10.30 15.94 5.09
C LEU A 222 10.29 14.65 4.26
N ILE A 223 11.00 13.61 4.71
CA ILE A 223 11.05 12.31 4.04
C ILE A 223 9.65 11.69 3.99
N THR A 224 8.90 11.74 5.10
CA THR A 224 7.56 11.18 5.14
C THR A 224 6.58 11.93 4.24
N GLY A 225 6.59 13.27 4.28
CA GLY A 225 5.77 14.11 3.42
C GLY A 225 6.03 13.86 1.94
N THR A 226 7.31 13.85 1.53
CA THR A 226 7.70 13.63 0.13
C THR A 226 7.29 12.25 -0.38
N ILE A 227 7.52 11.18 0.39
CA ILE A 227 7.11 9.82 -0.01
C ILE A 227 5.59 9.75 -0.19
N VAL A 228 4.81 10.34 0.72
CA VAL A 228 3.34 10.30 0.63
C VAL A 228 2.83 11.13 -0.56
N ILE A 229 3.43 12.29 -0.85
CA ILE A 229 3.11 13.07 -2.05
C ILE A 229 3.37 12.23 -3.31
N ILE A 230 4.55 11.62 -3.42
CA ILE A 230 4.91 10.75 -4.55
C ILE A 230 3.89 9.60 -4.69
N HIS A 231 3.53 8.96 -3.58
CA HIS A 231 2.54 7.89 -3.57
C HIS A 231 1.18 8.36 -4.11
N LEU A 232 0.68 9.50 -3.62
CA LEU A 232 -0.58 10.09 -4.07
C LEU A 232 -0.53 10.49 -5.56
N CYS A 233 0.59 11.05 -6.02
CA CYS A 233 0.82 11.36 -7.43
C CYS A 233 0.75 10.10 -8.29
N ILE A 234 1.45 9.03 -7.93
CA ILE A 234 1.42 7.74 -8.66
C ILE A 234 -0.01 7.20 -8.73
N LEU A 235 -0.74 7.22 -7.61
CA LEU A 235 -2.13 6.75 -7.57
C LEU A 235 -3.05 7.58 -8.47
N LYS A 236 -2.90 8.91 -8.46
CA LYS A 236 -3.70 9.82 -9.30
C LYS A 236 -3.37 9.63 -10.78
N CYS A 237 -2.10 9.53 -11.15
CA CYS A 237 -1.65 9.25 -12.51
C CYS A 237 -2.20 7.91 -13.01
N LYS A 238 -2.18 6.87 -12.17
CA LYS A 238 -2.74 5.56 -12.51
C LYS A 238 -4.24 5.64 -12.78
N LYS A 239 -5.01 6.27 -11.87
CA LYS A 239 -6.45 6.46 -12.02
C LYS A 239 -6.80 7.26 -13.28
N GLN A 240 -5.99 8.26 -13.62
CA GLN A 240 -6.16 9.04 -14.84
C GLN A 240 -5.86 8.20 -16.09
N ARG A 241 -4.82 7.37 -16.07
CA ARG A 241 -4.48 6.45 -17.16
C ARG A 241 -5.58 5.41 -17.39
N GLU A 242 -6.15 4.86 -16.33
CA GLU A 242 -7.28 3.92 -16.41
C GLU A 242 -8.52 4.59 -17.01
N ARG A 243 -8.84 5.83 -16.61
CA ARG A 243 -9.93 6.61 -17.22
C ARG A 243 -9.70 6.87 -18.71
N LYS A 244 -8.47 7.20 -19.11
CA LYS A 244 -8.11 7.41 -20.52
C LYS A 244 -8.27 6.11 -21.33
N ARG A 245 -7.85 4.96 -20.79
CA ARG A 245 -8.04 3.64 -21.42
C ARG A 245 -9.52 3.26 -21.54
N MET A 246 -10.33 3.52 -20.52
CA MET A 246 -11.77 3.28 -20.60
C MET A 246 -12.45 4.15 -21.65
N LYS A 247 -12.01 5.41 -21.82
CA LYS A 247 -12.53 6.28 -22.89
C LYS A 247 -12.11 5.78 -24.27
N GLN A 248 -10.84 5.40 -24.46
CA GLN A 248 -10.38 4.81 -25.73
C GLN A 248 -11.08 3.50 -26.07
N ASN A 249 -11.32 2.60 -25.11
CA ASN A 249 -12.07 1.37 -25.38
C ASN A 249 -13.54 1.65 -25.73
N LYS A 250 -14.15 2.71 -25.18
CA LYS A 250 -15.50 3.13 -25.55
C LYS A 250 -15.56 3.78 -26.93
N GLU A 251 -14.53 4.52 -27.31
CA GLU A 251 -14.40 5.11 -28.65
C GLU A 251 -14.01 4.06 -29.71
N GLN A 252 -13.25 3.02 -29.35
CA GLN A 252 -12.98 1.87 -30.23
C GLN A 252 -14.16 0.88 -30.30
N GLN A 253 -15.11 0.94 -29.37
CA GLN A 253 -16.43 0.34 -29.49
C GLN A 253 -17.40 1.33 -30.14
N GLU A 254 -17.04 1.86 -31.30
CA GLU A 254 -18.05 2.46 -32.18
C GLU A 254 -18.98 1.35 -32.72
N PRO A 255 -20.27 1.67 -32.94
CA PRO A 255 -21.33 0.69 -33.10
C PRO A 255 -21.03 -0.17 -34.32
N PHE A 256 -21.06 -1.49 -34.15
CA PHE A 256 -21.27 -2.40 -35.28
C PHE A 256 -22.32 -1.76 -36.17
N CYS A 257 -21.93 -1.43 -37.41
CA CYS A 257 -22.82 -0.90 -38.43
C CYS A 257 -24.12 -1.69 -38.37
N ILE A 258 -25.19 -1.05 -37.91
CA ILE A 258 -26.54 -1.46 -38.27
C ILE A 258 -26.56 -1.24 -39.77
N VAL A 259 -26.29 -2.31 -40.52
CA VAL A 259 -26.67 -2.39 -41.92
C VAL A 259 -28.16 -2.02 -41.94
N PRO A 260 -28.56 -0.95 -42.66
CA PRO A 260 -29.98 -0.70 -42.87
C PRO A 260 -30.47 -1.90 -43.66
N SER A 261 -31.18 -2.81 -43.00
CA SER A 261 -31.97 -3.84 -43.65
C SER A 261 -33.13 -3.13 -44.33
N ASP A 262 -32.83 -2.51 -45.46
CA ASP A 262 -33.82 -2.04 -46.41
C ASP A 262 -34.39 -3.26 -47.13
N HIS A 263 -35.27 -4.00 -46.46
CA HIS A 263 -36.21 -4.91 -47.11
C HIS A 263 -37.54 -4.86 -46.35
N ASN A 264 -38.53 -4.34 -47.08
CA ASN A 264 -39.95 -4.47 -46.81
C ASN A 264 -40.30 -5.93 -46.58
N ASP A 265 -40.52 -6.34 -45.33
CA ASP A 265 -41.31 -7.54 -45.03
C ASP A 265 -42.45 -7.17 -44.08
N VAL A 266 -43.56 -6.81 -44.73
CA VAL A 266 -44.91 -6.93 -44.18
C VAL A 266 -45.14 -8.40 -43.91
N PHE A 267 -45.11 -8.84 -42.66
CA PHE A 267 -45.88 -10.01 -42.25
C PHE A 267 -46.54 -9.82 -40.88
N THR A 268 -47.80 -10.19 -40.91
CA THR A 268 -48.90 -9.96 -39.99
C THR A 268 -48.69 -10.53 -38.59
N ARG A 269 -49.12 -9.71 -37.63
CA ARG A 269 -49.37 -10.01 -36.24
C ARG A 269 -50.58 -10.93 -36.13
N GLU A 270 -50.38 -12.25 -36.04
CA GLU A 270 -51.40 -13.17 -35.50
C GLU A 270 -50.78 -14.51 -35.02
N THR A 271 -50.71 -14.62 -33.70
CA THR A 271 -50.98 -15.79 -32.84
C THR A 271 -51.09 -17.19 -33.47
N VAL A 272 -50.21 -18.14 -33.08
CA VAL A 272 -50.60 -19.50 -32.61
C VAL A 272 -49.51 -20.04 -31.68
N ALA A 273 -49.90 -20.39 -30.46
CA ALA A 273 -49.12 -21.14 -29.48
C ALA A 273 -49.21 -22.65 -29.76
N SER A 274 -48.22 -23.40 -29.24
CA SER A 274 -48.12 -24.86 -29.15
C SER A 274 -47.29 -25.54 -30.24
N THR A 275 -46.00 -25.74 -29.93
CA THR A 275 -45.40 -27.05 -30.14
C THR A 275 -44.29 -27.25 -29.11
N ASN A 276 -44.50 -28.26 -28.28
CA ASN A 276 -43.62 -28.72 -27.23
C ASN A 276 -42.43 -29.46 -27.89
N ALA A 277 -41.54 -28.71 -28.55
CA ALA A 277 -40.35 -29.26 -29.21
C ALA A 277 -39.17 -29.22 -28.23
N ARG A 278 -38.86 -30.39 -27.66
CA ARG A 278 -37.66 -30.64 -26.86
C ARG A 278 -36.43 -30.41 -27.74
N THR A 279 -35.82 -29.23 -27.66
CA THR A 279 -34.57 -28.94 -28.38
C THR A 279 -33.41 -29.67 -27.70
N THR A 280 -33.07 -30.83 -28.26
CA THR A 280 -31.83 -31.54 -27.91
C THR A 280 -30.71 -30.82 -28.64
N TYR A 281 -29.84 -30.12 -27.91
CA TYR A 281 -28.66 -29.47 -28.48
C TYR A 281 -27.64 -30.56 -28.81
N GLN A 282 -27.67 -31.08 -30.03
CA GLN A 282 -26.58 -31.91 -30.56
C GLN A 282 -25.44 -30.97 -30.96
N TYR A 283 -24.36 -31.02 -30.19
CA TYR A 283 -23.08 -30.42 -30.54
C TYR A 283 -22.47 -31.20 -31.71
N THR A 284 -22.57 -30.66 -32.92
CA THR A 284 -21.91 -31.21 -34.11
C THR A 284 -20.44 -30.82 -34.07
N CYS A 285 -19.59 -31.70 -33.54
CA CYS A 285 -18.14 -31.57 -33.67
C CYS A 285 -17.75 -31.92 -35.11
N THR A 286 -17.44 -30.92 -35.93
CA THR A 286 -16.83 -31.12 -37.24
C THR A 286 -15.35 -31.47 -37.08
N SER A 287 -15.05 -32.77 -36.96
CA SER A 287 -13.69 -33.28 -37.17
C SER A 287 -13.44 -33.44 -38.67
N SER A 288 -12.77 -32.46 -39.28
CA SER A 288 -12.19 -32.62 -40.61
C SER A 288 -10.79 -33.23 -40.47
N LEU A 289 -10.66 -34.54 -40.69
CA LEU A 289 -9.41 -35.10 -41.16
C LEU A 289 -9.68 -36.38 -41.96
N THR A 290 -9.81 -36.20 -43.27
CA THR A 290 -9.71 -37.28 -44.24
C THR A 290 -8.58 -36.94 -45.20
N ALA A 291 -7.47 -37.65 -45.08
CA ALA A 291 -6.58 -37.94 -46.18
C ALA A 291 -6.23 -39.42 -46.07
N VAL A 292 -7.03 -40.25 -46.75
CA VAL A 292 -6.73 -41.64 -47.06
C VAL A 292 -6.03 -41.66 -48.41
N THR A 293 -4.85 -42.29 -48.46
CA THR A 293 -4.30 -43.06 -49.60
C THR A 293 -3.39 -44.10 -48.92
N ALA A 294 -3.80 -45.35 -48.71
CA ALA A 294 -3.83 -46.47 -49.66
C ALA A 294 -2.46 -46.71 -50.34
N ASP A 295 -1.61 -47.55 -49.74
CA ASP A 295 -1.30 -48.92 -50.20
C ASP A 295 0.11 -49.39 -49.80
N ASP A 296 0.19 -50.69 -49.48
CA ASP A 296 1.33 -51.60 -49.69
C ASP A 296 2.64 -51.48 -48.85
N GLN A 297 2.79 -52.34 -47.82
CA GLN A 297 3.66 -53.54 -47.86
C GLN A 297 3.88 -54.22 -46.48
N LEU A 298 3.67 -55.55 -46.51
CA LEU A 298 4.04 -56.71 -45.67
C LEU A 298 4.91 -56.61 -44.40
N PRO A 299 4.78 -57.60 -43.47
CA PRO A 299 5.60 -57.73 -42.27
C PRO A 299 6.88 -58.54 -42.51
N ILE A 300 7.95 -58.21 -41.77
CA ILE A 300 9.07 -59.12 -41.51
C ILE A 300 9.41 -59.04 -40.01
N ASN A 301 9.37 -60.23 -39.38
CA ASN A 301 9.71 -60.65 -38.01
C ASN A 301 8.77 -60.29 -36.86
#